data_AF-A0A261S7W2-F1
#
_entry.id   AF-A0A261S7W2-F1
#
_cell.length_a   1.000
_cell.length_b   1.000
_cell.length_c   1.000
_cell.angle_alpha   90.00
_cell.angle_beta   90.00
_cell.angle_gamma   90.00
#
_symmetry.space_group_name_H-M   'P 1'
#
loop_
_entity.id
_entity.type
_entity.pdbx_description
1 polymer ?
#
loop_
_entity_poly.entity_id
_entity_poly.type
_entity_poly.pdbx_seq_one_letter_code
_entity_poly.pdbx_strand_id
1 'polypeptide(L)'
;MAETQQDQNIQALIDRADAVVRNAQRAIEDSDERLRRLGLDPAKVRQVLAAQPVSEQVRADAEKLYRQDMEDIEREVEQEAAHARHRTEPRASTGAKRPRAMV
;
A
#
# COMPACT_ATOMS: atom_id res chain seq x y z
N MET A 1 -26.34 20.62 37.92
CA MET A 1 -25.89 21.16 36.63
C MET A 1 -24.45 20.71 36.32
N ALA A 2 -23.48 20.84 37.24
CA ALA A 2 -22.09 20.41 37.01
C ALA A 2 -21.88 18.87 36.99
N GLU A 3 -22.51 18.13 37.91
CA GLU A 3 -22.40 16.65 37.96
C GLU A 3 -22.93 15.97 36.69
N THR A 4 -24.09 16.40 36.19
CA THR A 4 -24.67 15.88 34.93
C THR A 4 -23.78 16.12 33.71
N GLN A 5 -22.93 17.15 33.74
CA GLN A 5 -22.00 17.45 32.65
C GLN A 5 -20.69 16.65 32.75
N GLN A 6 -20.27 16.30 33.97
CA GLN A 6 -19.17 15.34 34.19
C GLN A 6 -19.57 13.92 33.82
N ASP A 7 -20.78 13.48 34.17
CA ASP A 7 -21.29 12.15 33.82
C ASP A 7 -21.40 11.96 32.30
N GLN A 8 -21.86 12.99 31.57
CA GLN A 8 -21.89 12.98 30.11
C GLN A 8 -20.49 12.90 29.47
N ASN A 9 -19.47 13.54 30.07
CA ASN A 9 -18.09 13.45 29.59
C ASN A 9 -17.48 12.06 29.84
N ILE A 10 -17.78 11.44 30.98
CA ILE A 10 -17.31 10.08 31.29
C ILE A 10 -17.96 9.08 30.32
N GLN A 11 -19.27 9.18 30.09
CA GLN A 11 -19.96 8.31 29.13
C GLN A 11 -19.40 8.47 27.72
N ALA A 12 -19.14 9.71 27.28
CA ALA A 12 -18.54 9.96 25.96
C ALA A 12 -17.13 9.35 25.82
N LEU A 13 -16.34 9.34 26.90
CA LEU A 13 -15.02 8.69 26.91
C LEU A 13 -15.14 7.17 26.82
N ILE A 14 -16.08 6.57 27.54
CA ILE A 14 -16.35 5.13 27.49
C ILE A 14 -16.79 4.72 26.08
N ASP A 15 -17.75 5.43 25.50
CA ASP A 15 -18.25 5.15 24.15
C ASP A 15 -17.14 5.26 23.09
N ARG A 16 -16.23 6.23 23.26
CA ARG A 16 -15.07 6.39 22.38
C ARG A 16 -14.05 5.27 22.57
N ALA A 17 -13.79 4.86 23.80
CA ALA A 17 -12.90 3.73 24.08
C ALA A 17 -13.45 2.44 23.47
N ASP A 18 -14.75 2.18 23.63
CA ASP A 18 -15.44 1.04 23.03
C ASP A 18 -15.35 1.05 21.50
N ALA A 19 -15.54 2.20 20.87
CA ALA A 19 -15.38 2.35 19.44
C ALA A 19 -13.96 2.02 18.98
N VAL A 20 -12.94 2.47 19.71
CA VAL A 20 -11.53 2.15 19.43
C VAL A 20 -11.27 0.66 19.56
N VAL A 21 -11.76 0.01 20.62
CA VAL A 21 -11.59 -1.43 20.83
C VAL A 21 -12.23 -2.23 19.69
N ARG A 22 -13.46 -1.89 19.30
CA ARG A 22 -14.16 -2.56 18.19
C ARG A 22 -13.43 -2.37 16.85
N ASN A 23 -12.90 -1.17 16.60
CA ASN A 23 -12.14 -0.90 15.38
C ASN A 23 -10.83 -1.67 15.36
N ALA A 24 -10.12 -1.75 16.48
CA ALA A 24 -8.91 -2.54 16.60
C ALA A 24 -9.18 -4.03 16.37
N GLN A 25 -10.26 -4.58 16.95
CA GLN A 25 -10.67 -5.97 16.72
C GLN A 25 -10.92 -6.26 15.24
N ARG A 26 -11.70 -5.41 14.55
CA ARG A 26 -11.94 -5.57 13.11
C ARG A 26 -10.65 -5.49 12.29
N ALA A 27 -9.74 -4.58 12.65
CA ALA A 27 -8.46 -4.45 11.94
C ALA A 27 -7.59 -5.70 12.10
N ILE A 28 -7.60 -6.32 13.29
CA ILE A 28 -6.90 -7.58 13.54
C ILE A 28 -7.52 -8.71 12.71
N GLU A 29 -8.86 -8.82 12.69
CA GLU A 29 -9.57 -9.84 11.91
C GLU A 29 -9.32 -9.71 10.40
N ASP A 30 -9.36 -8.49 9.87
CA ASP A 30 -9.06 -8.21 8.45
C ASP A 30 -7.60 -8.54 8.12
N SER A 31 -6.67 -8.25 9.03
CA SER A 31 -5.25 -8.61 8.87
C SER A 31 -5.06 -10.12 8.83
N ASP A 32 -5.72 -10.87 9.72
CA ASP A 32 -5.65 -12.33 9.76
C ASP A 32 -6.25 -12.97 8.51
N GLU A 33 -7.34 -12.40 8.00
CA GLU A 33 -7.96 -12.83 6.74
C GLU A 33 -7.03 -12.57 5.54
N ARG A 34 -6.37 -11.41 5.47
CA ARG A 34 -5.38 -11.12 4.43
C ARG A 34 -4.21 -12.09 4.45
N LEU A 35 -3.68 -12.39 5.65
CA LEU A 35 -2.61 -13.37 5.80
C LEU A 35 -3.05 -14.75 5.29
N ARG A 36 -4.27 -15.19 5.63
CA ARG A 36 -4.84 -16.44 5.12
C ARG A 36 -4.99 -16.46 3.61
N ARG A 37 -5.41 -15.35 2.98
CA ARG A 37 -5.50 -15.23 1.50
C ARG A 37 -4.13 -15.35 0.81
N LEU A 38 -3.07 -14.94 1.49
CA LEU A 38 -1.68 -15.11 1.02
C LEU A 38 -1.13 -16.53 1.30
N GLY A 39 -1.94 -17.43 1.86
CA GLY A 39 -1.53 -18.78 2.25
C GLY A 39 -0.67 -18.84 3.52
N LEU A 40 -0.62 -17.75 4.29
CA LEU A 40 0.15 -17.65 5.53
C LEU A 40 -0.74 -17.97 6.74
N ASP A 41 -0.18 -18.68 7.72
CA ASP A 41 -0.83 -18.88 9.02
C ASP A 41 -0.59 -17.65 9.92
N PRO A 42 -1.64 -16.90 10.31
CA PRO A 42 -1.51 -15.72 11.17
C PRO A 42 -0.85 -16.02 12.52
N ALA A 43 -1.11 -17.20 13.09
CA ALA A 43 -0.51 -17.59 14.37
C ALA A 43 1.00 -17.78 14.23
N LYS A 44 1.43 -18.41 13.14
CA LYS A 44 2.85 -18.61 12.86
C LYS A 44 3.58 -17.30 12.57
N VAL A 45 2.96 -16.39 11.80
CA VAL A 45 3.52 -15.07 11.52
C VAL A 45 3.75 -14.30 12.82
N ARG A 46 2.76 -14.25 13.72
CA ARG A 46 2.90 -13.61 15.04
C ARG A 46 4.02 -14.22 15.87
N GLN A 47 4.13 -15.55 15.88
CA GLN A 47 5.19 -16.24 16.61
C GLN A 47 6.59 -15.86 16.09
N VAL A 48 6.78 -15.82 14.77
CA VAL A 48 8.06 -15.47 14.15
C VAL A 48 8.42 -14.01 14.43
N LEU A 49 7.45 -13.10 14.31
CA LEU A 49 7.64 -11.68 14.61
C LEU A 49 7.91 -11.43 16.10
N ALA A 50 7.28 -12.18 17.01
CA ALA A 50 7.56 -12.08 18.44
C ALA A 50 8.97 -12.61 18.80
N ALA A 51 9.45 -13.63 18.08
CA ALA A 51 10.78 -14.20 18.27
C ALA A 51 11.91 -13.34 17.68
N GLN A 52 11.57 -12.42 16.77
CA GLN A 52 12.50 -11.42 16.24
C GLN A 52 12.15 -10.06 16.84
N PRO A 53 12.75 -9.68 17.99
CA PRO A 53 12.68 -8.30 18.45
C PRO A 53 13.44 -7.45 17.44
N VAL A 54 12.72 -6.98 16.42
CA VAL A 54 13.23 -6.01 15.46
C VAL A 54 13.45 -4.74 16.27
N SER A 55 14.72 -4.38 16.48
CA SER A 55 15.02 -3.10 17.12
C SER A 55 14.39 -1.97 16.29
N GLU A 56 14.02 -0.88 16.95
CA GLU A 56 13.33 0.23 16.29
C GLU A 56 14.14 0.78 15.09
N GLN A 57 15.46 0.69 15.17
CA GLN A 57 16.40 0.95 14.06
C GLN A 57 16.17 0.04 12.86
N VAL A 58 16.14 -1.28 13.06
CA VAL A 58 15.97 -2.27 11.99
C VAL A 58 14.59 -2.13 11.35
N ARG A 59 13.58 -1.77 12.13
CA ARG A 59 12.23 -1.51 11.62
C ARG A 59 12.20 -0.25 10.74
N ALA A 60 12.86 0.82 11.16
CA ALA A 60 12.97 2.05 10.37
C ALA A 60 13.73 1.83 9.06
N ASP A 61 14.83 1.06 9.10
CA ASP A 61 15.62 0.73 7.91
C ASP A 61 14.83 -0.16 6.93
N ALA A 62 14.10 -1.16 7.45
CA ALA A 62 13.23 -2.00 6.63
C ALA A 62 12.08 -1.21 6.00
N GLU A 63 11.48 -0.27 6.73
CA GLU A 63 10.41 0.59 6.20
C GLU A 63 10.92 1.52 5.09
N LYS A 64 12.14 2.04 5.25
CA LYS A 64 12.80 2.85 4.22
C LYS A 64 13.06 2.04 2.95
N LEU A 65 13.60 0.83 3.09
CA LEU A 65 13.83 -0.08 1.96
C LEU A 65 12.53 -0.44 1.27
N TYR A 66 11.49 -0.79 2.03
CA TYR A 66 10.18 -1.10 1.47
C TYR A 66 9.59 0.05 0.65
N ARG A 67 9.70 1.29 1.14
CA ARG A 67 9.25 2.47 0.38
C ARG A 67 10.04 2.65 -0.91
N GLN A 68 11.36 2.49 -0.84
CA GLN A 68 12.23 2.58 -2.02
C GLN A 68 11.85 1.53 -3.06
N ASP A 69 11.66 0.27 -2.65
CA ASP A 69 11.27 -0.81 -3.54
C ASP A 69 9.91 -0.52 -4.22
N MET A 70 8.96 0.04 -3.48
CA MET A 70 7.66 0.44 -4.04
C MET A 70 7.79 1.57 -5.07
N GLU A 71 8.62 2.59 -4.80
CA GLU A 71 8.90 3.67 -5.74
C GLU A 71 9.64 3.18 -7.00
N ASP A 72 10.51 2.17 -6.86
CA ASP A 72 11.18 1.51 -7.99
C ASP A 72 10.17 0.74 -8.85
N ILE A 73 9.29 -0.05 -8.23
CA ILE A 73 8.22 -0.77 -8.93
C ILE A 73 7.32 0.20 -9.68
N GLU A 74 6.90 1.30 -9.06
CA GLU A 74 6.05 2.31 -9.71
C GLU A 74 6.73 2.93 -10.94
N ARG A 75 8.03 3.24 -10.85
CA ARG A 75 8.80 3.77 -11.98
C ARG A 75 8.94 2.78 -13.12
N GLU A 76 9.14 1.50 -12.82
CA GLU A 76 9.21 0.44 -13.83
C GLU A 76 7.86 0.28 -14.55
N VAL A 77 6.76 0.26 -13.80
CA VAL A 77 5.40 0.18 -14.35
C VAL A 77 5.10 1.39 -15.24
N GLU A 78 5.50 2.60 -14.85
CA GLU A 78 5.30 3.80 -15.64
C GLU A 78 6.11 3.78 -16.95
N GLN A 79 7.37 3.33 -16.88
CA GLN A 79 8.22 3.15 -18.06
C GLN A 79 7.65 2.10 -19.01
N GLU A 80 7.17 0.98 -18.49
CA GLU A 80 6.57 -0.08 -19.30
C GLU A 80 5.24 0.38 -19.94
N ALA A 81 4.43 1.15 -19.20
CA ALA A 81 3.22 1.78 -19.72
C ALA A 81 3.54 2.81 -20.82
N ALA A 82 4.61 3.60 -20.67
CA ALA A 82 5.08 4.53 -21.70
C ALA A 82 5.60 3.79 -22.95
N HIS A 83 6.37 2.72 -22.77
CA HIS A 83 6.81 1.86 -23.86
C HIS A 83 5.64 1.19 -24.61
N ALA A 84 4.60 0.74 -23.89
CA ALA A 84 3.40 0.18 -24.49
C ALA A 84 2.62 1.21 -25.33
N ARG A 85 2.55 2.48 -24.87
CA ARG A 85 1.94 3.59 -25.61
C ARG A 85 2.71 3.91 -26.90
N HIS A 86 4.04 3.96 -26.87
CA HIS A 86 4.85 4.19 -28.08
C HIS A 86 4.83 3.03 -29.09
N ARG A 87 4.54 1.80 -28.65
CA ARG A 87 4.36 0.64 -29.55
C ARG A 87 3.02 0.64 -30.28
N THR A 88 2.01 1.31 -29.73
CA THR A 88 0.64 1.37 -30.27
C THR A 88 0.35 2.64 -31.07
N GLU A 89 1.21 3.66 -31.00
CA GLU A 89 1.15 4.79 -31.93
C GLU A 89 1.51 4.33 -33.36
N PRO A 90 0.60 4.46 -34.34
CA PRO A 90 0.91 4.12 -35.72
C PRO A 90 2.02 5.05 -36.21
N ARG A 91 3.18 4.48 -36.54
CA ARG A 91 4.27 5.21 -37.21
C ARG A 91 3.69 5.90 -38.44
N ALA A 92 3.56 7.23 -38.39
CA ALA A 92 3.24 8.01 -39.57
C ALA A 92 4.29 7.70 -40.63
N SER A 93 3.84 7.11 -41.74
CA SER A 93 4.66 6.75 -42.88
C SER A 93 5.20 8.00 -43.55
N THR A 94 6.35 8.51 -43.10
CA THR A 94 7.04 9.61 -43.75
C THR A 94 7.99 9.08 -44.82
N GLY A 95 7.63 9.35 -46.08
CA GLY A 95 8.59 9.43 -47.17
C GLY A 95 8.39 8.48 -48.33
N ALA A 96 7.24 8.53 -49.02
CA ALA A 96 7.18 8.08 -50.41
C ALA A 96 8.12 8.98 -51.26
N LYS A 97 9.29 8.46 -51.62
CA LYS A 97 10.24 9.11 -52.55
C LYS A 97 9.53 9.32 -53.89
N ARG A 98 9.35 10.59 -54.30
CA ARG A 98 8.87 10.93 -55.64
C ARG A 98 9.95 10.57 -56.67
N PRO A 99 9.62 9.88 -57.78
CA PRO A 99 10.58 9.57 -58.83
C PRO A 99 11.00 10.86 -59.55
N ARG A 100 12.32 11.04 -59.77
CA ARG A 100 12.87 12.19 -60.50
C ARG A 100 12.68 11.98 -62.01
N ALA A 101 12.14 12.96 -62.70
CA ALA A 101 12.09 12.98 -64.17
C ALA A 101 13.50 13.27 -64.73
N MET A 102 13.94 12.44 -65.68
CA MET A 102 15.16 12.64 -66.45
C MET A 102 14.79 13.49 -67.68
N VAL A 103 15.52 14.59 -67.90
CA VAL A 103 15.45 15.40 -69.12
C VAL A 103 16.52 14.89 -70.08
#